data_AF-D6WFD0-F1
#
_entry.id   AF-D6WFD0-F1
#
_cell.length_a   1.000
_cell.length_b   1.000
_cell.length_c   1.000
_cell.angle_alpha   90.00
_cell.angle_beta   90.00
_cell.angle_gamma   90.00
#
_symmetry.space_group_name_H-M   'P 1'
#
loop_
_entity.id
_entity.type
_entity.pdbx_description
1 polymer ?
#
loop_
_entity_poly.entity_id
_entity_poly.type
_entity_poly.pdbx_seq_one_letter_code
_entity_poly.pdbx_strand_id
1 'polypeptide(L)' 'MNVECGKERHLKCNRCNASFYYKQDLRKHLARMHGRLM' A
#
# COMPACT_ATOMS: atom_id res chain seq x y z
N MET A 1 8.45 -2.87 -22.91
CA MET A 1 8.60 -2.41 -21.51
C MET A 1 8.06 -3.51 -20.62
N ASN A 2 8.93 -4.38 -20.12
CA ASN A 2 8.51 -5.54 -19.32
C ASN A 2 8.00 -5.05 -17.96
N VAL A 3 6.68 -5.11 -17.77
CA VAL A 3 6.09 -4.95 -16.45
C VAL A 3 6.27 -6.30 -15.75
N GLU A 4 7.35 -6.45 -15.01
CA GLU A 4 7.52 -7.59 -14.10
C GLU A 4 6.56 -7.39 -12.93
N CYS A 5 5.27 -7.69 -13.17
CA CYS A 5 4.21 -7.68 -12.16
C CYS A 5 4.25 -9.00 -11.39
N GLY A 6 5.37 -9.25 -10.71
CA GLY A 6 5.58 -10.36 -9.77
C GLY A 6 5.66 -9.90 -8.32
N LYS A 7 5.33 -8.64 -8.03
CA LYS A 7 5.20 -8.17 -6.64
C LYS A 7 3.78 -8.50 -6.20
N GLU A 8 3.60 -9.62 -5.51
CA GLU A 8 2.33 -9.92 -4.88
C GLU A 8 1.99 -8.73 -3.93
N ARG A 9 0.71 -8.37 -3.80
CA ARG A 9 0.27 -7.23 -2.97
C ARG A 9 0.39 -7.59 -1.49
N HIS A 10 1.61 -7.61 -0.95
CA HIS A 10 1.85 -8.04 0.44
C HIS A 10 1.43 -6.97 1.45
N LEU A 11 1.17 -5.75 0.98
CA LEU A 11 1.02 -4.59 1.84
C LEU A 11 -0.46 -4.26 2.00
N LYS A 12 -1.12 -4.99 2.89
CA LYS A 12 -2.47 -4.68 3.35
C LYS A 12 -2.44 -3.58 4.41
N CYS A 13 -3.42 -2.69 4.33
CA CYS A 13 -3.69 -1.76 5.41
C CYS A 13 -4.30 -2.54 6.58
N ASN A 14 -3.85 -2.25 7.81
CA ASN A 14 -4.41 -2.87 9.02
C ASN A 14 -5.67 -2.14 9.52
N ARG A 15 -6.01 -0.98 8.94
CA ARG A 15 -7.18 -0.18 9.33
C ARG A 15 -8.34 -0.27 8.34
N CYS A 16 -8.09 -0.79 7.13
CA CYS A 16 -9.11 -1.01 6.12
C CYS A 16 -8.72 -2.14 5.17
N ASN A 17 -9.65 -2.62 4.35
CA ASN A 17 -9.40 -3.72 3.43
C ASN A 17 -8.65 -3.31 2.13
N ALA A 18 -7.81 -2.27 2.20
CA ALA A 18 -7.00 -1.82 1.06
C ALA A 18 -5.69 -2.60 0.98
N SER A 19 -5.31 -3.02 -0.23
CA SER A 19 -4.08 -3.78 -0.50
C SER A 19 -3.24 -3.06 -1.55
N PHE A 20 -1.95 -2.90 -1.28
CA PHE A 20 -1.02 -2.15 -2.12
C PHE A 20 0.16 -3.02 -2.57
N TYR A 21 0.73 -2.65 -3.71
CA TYR A 21 1.92 -3.27 -4.27
C TYR A 21 3.22 -2.69 -3.68
N TYR A 22 3.19 -1.41 -3.32
CA TYR A 22 4.38 -0.67 -2.90
C TYR A 22 4.17 -0.04 -1.53
N LYS A 23 5.25 -0.01 -0.71
CA LYS A 23 5.23 0.62 0.62
C LYS A 23 4.91 2.11 0.53
N GLN A 24 5.35 2.78 -0.53
CA GLN A 24 5.06 4.20 -0.75
C GLN A 24 3.55 4.48 -0.88
N ASP A 25 2.82 3.62 -1.59
CA ASP A 25 1.38 3.74 -1.78
C ASP A 25 0.63 3.44 -0.50
N LEU A 26 1.02 2.40 0.24
CA LEU A 26 0.47 2.14 1.57
C LEU A 26 0.72 3.33 2.51
N ARG A 27 1.92 3.93 2.51
CA ARG A 27 2.25 5.07 3.38
C ARG A 27 1.45 6.32 3.02
N LYS A 28 1.30 6.62 1.72
CA LYS A 28 0.44 7.71 1.24
C LYS A 28 -1.03 7.46 1.60
N HIS A 29 -1.50 6.22 1.45
CA HIS A 29 -2.83 5.82 1.86
C HIS A 29 -3.04 6.01 3.36
N LEU A 30 -2.12 5.53 4.20
CA LEU A 30 -2.19 5.70 5.65
C LEU A 30 -2.17 7.19 6.05
N ALA A 31 -1.38 8.01 5.38
CA ALA A 31 -1.35 9.45 5.64
C ALA A 31 -2.64 10.16 5.24
N ARG A 32 -3.22 9.84 4.08
CA ARG A 32 -4.43 10.51 3.54
C ARG A 32 -5.73 9.97 4.13
N MET A 33 -5.85 8.66 4.26
CA MET A 33 -7.07 7.97 4.71
C MET A 33 -7.10 7.73 6.21
N HIS A 34 -5.92 7.54 6.82
CA HIS A 34 -5.83 7.14 8.22
C HIS A 34 -5.07 8.14 9.09
N GLY A 35 -4.61 9.27 8.52
CA GLY A 35 -4.08 10.44 9.21
C GLY A 35 -2.95 10.20 10.23
N ARG A 36 -2.36 9.00 10.28
CA ARG A 36 -1.40 8.64 11.33
C ARG A 36 -0.23 7.90 10.71
N LEU A 37 0.86 8.61 10.50
CA LEU A 37 2.21 8.05 10.40
C LEU A 37 2.53 7.36 11.73
N MET A 38 2.38 6.05 11.79
CA MET A 38 3.03 5.16 12.76
C MET A 38 3.15 3.78 12.13
#